data_AF-A0A517R048-F1
#
_entry.id   AF-A0A517R048-F1
#
_cell.length_a   1.000
_cell.length_b   1.000
_cell.length_c   1.000
_cell.angle_alpha   90.00
_cell.angle_beta   90.00
_cell.angle_gamma   90.00
#
_symmetry.space_group_name_H-M   'P 1'
#
loop_
_entity.id
_entity.type
_entity.pdbx_description
1 polymer ?
#
loop_
_entity_poly.entity_id
_entity_poly.type
_entity_poly.pdbx_seq_one_letter_code
_entity_poly.pdbx_strand_id
1 'polypeptide(L)'
;MADEIDVTIDEDLVEVHATGKLTRQMYEDHMPRLNEVIDKYGSLRILFFMKDFQGWSADGLWEDIKFESKHGGDISRLAIVGELRWHAGMAEVCNMFTSATVKYFDPGDLEVAREWIAADPK
;
A
#
# COMPACT_ATOMS: atom_id res chain seq x y z
N MET A 1 -5.82 -3.83 -21.20
CA MET A 1 -4.89 -3.17 -20.25
C MET A 1 -4.40 -4.28 -19.34
N ALA A 2 -3.09 -4.40 -19.15
CA ALA A 2 -2.51 -5.46 -18.32
C ALA A 2 -2.52 -5.03 -16.86
N ASP A 3 -2.84 -5.95 -15.96
CA ASP A 3 -2.68 -5.75 -14.53
C ASP A 3 -1.18 -5.73 -14.22
N GLU A 4 -0.71 -4.66 -13.57
CA GLU A 4 0.72 -4.46 -13.26
C GLU A 4 0.87 -3.90 -11.85
N ILE A 5 1.89 -4.37 -11.16
CA ILE A 5 2.34 -3.81 -9.89
C ILE A 5 3.84 -3.53 -9.99
N ASP A 6 4.25 -2.32 -9.61
CA ASP A 6 5.65 -1.99 -9.38
C ASP A 6 5.87 -1.72 -7.89
N VAL A 7 6.95 -2.28 -7.34
CA VAL A 7 7.29 -2.14 -5.92
C VAL A 7 8.74 -1.69 -5.78
N THR A 8 8.89 -0.45 -5.35
CA THR A 8 10.16 0.18 -5.01
C THR A 8 10.31 0.26 -3.50
N ILE A 9 11.50 -0.06 -2.99
CA ILE A 9 11.79 -0.07 -1.54
C ILE A 9 13.00 0.82 -1.30
N ASP A 10 12.83 1.80 -0.42
CA ASP A 10 13.87 2.69 0.09
C ASP A 10 13.85 2.62 1.61
N GLU A 11 14.82 1.92 2.20
CA GLU A 11 14.83 1.59 3.63
C GLU A 11 13.51 0.98 4.13
N ASP A 12 12.78 1.70 4.99
CA ASP A 12 11.48 1.35 5.57
C ASP A 12 10.28 1.93 4.78
N LEU A 13 10.54 2.68 3.71
CA LEU A 13 9.52 3.21 2.80
C LEU A 13 9.34 2.28 1.60
N VAL A 14 8.11 1.80 1.42
CA VAL A 14 7.69 0.98 0.29
C VAL A 14 6.74 1.79 -0.58
N GLU A 15 7.13 2.01 -1.83
CA GLU A 15 6.29 2.65 -2.84
C GLU A 15 5.74 1.59 -3.79
N VAL A 16 4.42 1.55 -3.91
CA VAL A 16 3.67 0.56 -4.68
C VAL A 16 2.84 1.28 -5.73
N HIS A 17 3.02 0.93 -7.00
CA HIS A 17 2.20 1.42 -8.11
C HIS A 17 1.34 0.28 -8.61
N ALA A 18 0.04 0.34 -8.35
CA ALA A 18 -0.93 -0.66 -8.76
C ALA A 18 -1.78 -0.16 -9.93
N THR A 19 -1.80 -0.94 -11.02
CA THR A 19 -2.67 -0.73 -12.18
C THR A 19 -3.58 -1.92 -12.43
N GLY A 20 -4.87 -1.69 -12.69
CA GLY A 20 -5.84 -2.76 -12.90
C GLY A 20 -6.22 -3.47 -11.61
N LYS A 21 -6.11 -4.80 -11.55
CA LYS A 21 -6.48 -5.61 -10.39
C LYS A 21 -5.28 -6.17 -9.65
N LEU A 22 -5.33 -6.10 -8.33
CA LEU A 22 -4.38 -6.83 -7.47
C LEU A 22 -4.74 -8.32 -7.46
N THR A 23 -3.76 -9.15 -7.83
CA THR A 23 -3.92 -10.60 -7.96
C THR A 23 -3.03 -11.33 -6.96
N ARG A 24 -3.37 -12.58 -6.63
CA ARG A 24 -2.56 -13.46 -5.78
C ARG A 24 -1.08 -13.47 -6.18
N GLN A 25 -0.81 -13.64 -7.47
CA GLN A 25 0.54 -13.73 -8.01
C GLN A 25 1.38 -12.50 -7.63
N MET A 26 0.80 -11.29 -7.74
CA MET A 26 1.45 -10.04 -7.34
C MET A 26 1.82 -10.05 -5.84
N TYR A 27 0.95 -10.54 -4.97
CA TYR A 27 1.31 -10.68 -3.55
C TYR A 27 2.44 -11.70 -3.37
N GLU A 28 2.36 -12.86 -4.00
CA GLU A 28 3.39 -13.91 -3.88
C GLU A 28 4.78 -13.43 -4.34
N ASP A 29 4.84 -12.62 -5.40
CA ASP A 29 6.08 -12.06 -5.93
C ASP A 29 6.69 -10.96 -5.02
N HIS A 30 5.86 -10.16 -4.34
CA HIS A 30 6.33 -8.98 -3.59
C HIS A 30 6.38 -9.17 -2.07
N MET A 31 5.59 -10.09 -1.51
CA MET A 31 5.53 -10.36 -0.08
C MET A 31 6.87 -10.68 0.58
N PRO A 32 7.77 -11.49 -0.03
CA PRO A 32 9.07 -11.76 0.58
C PRO A 32 9.86 -10.48 0.86
N ARG A 33 9.88 -9.54 -0.09
CA ARG A 33 10.59 -8.26 0.03
C ARG A 33 10.00 -7.37 1.12
N LEU A 34 8.66 -7.34 1.25
CA LEU A 34 7.97 -6.62 2.32
C LEU A 34 8.30 -7.20 3.70
N ASN A 35 8.28 -8.53 3.84
CA ASN A 35 8.65 -9.19 5.10
C ASN A 35 10.09 -8.85 5.52
N GLU A 36 11.04 -8.81 4.57
CA GLU A 36 12.44 -8.45 4.86
C GLU A 36 12.59 -7.02 5.37
N VAL A 37 11.80 -6.06 4.85
CA VAL A 37 11.79 -4.68 5.34
C VAL A 37 11.29 -4.63 6.78
N ILE A 38 10.19 -5.34 7.09
CA ILE A 38 9.60 -5.38 8.43
C ILE A 38 10.56 -6.00 9.43
N ASP A 39 11.18 -7.13 9.08
CA ASP A 39 12.14 -7.81 9.95
C ASP A 39 13.36 -6.91 10.25
N LYS A 40 13.78 -6.11 9.27
CA LYS A 40 14.94 -5.23 9.39
C LYS A 40 14.67 -3.93 10.15
N TYR A 41 13.55 -3.27 9.89
CA TYR A 41 13.27 -1.92 10.41
C TYR A 41 12.18 -1.89 11.50
N GLY A 42 11.49 -3.00 11.74
CA GLY A 42 10.44 -3.16 12.75
C GLY A 42 9.11 -2.51 12.40
N SER A 43 9.09 -1.50 11.52
CA SER A 43 7.88 -0.87 10.99
C SER A 43 8.09 -0.44 9.55
N LEU A 44 6.98 -0.17 8.85
CA LEU A 44 6.98 0.20 7.45
C LEU A 44 6.09 1.42 7.17
N ARG A 45 6.53 2.22 6.19
CA ARG A 45 5.75 3.29 5.58
C ARG A 45 5.39 2.86 4.17
N ILE A 46 4.13 3.02 3.78
CA ILE A 46 3.68 2.67 2.43
C ILE A 46 3.19 3.92 1.70
N LEU A 47 3.64 4.10 0.46
CA LEU A 47 2.96 4.92 -0.53
C LEU A 47 2.28 3.98 -1.54
N PHE A 48 0.95 4.01 -1.57
CA PHE A 48 0.14 3.20 -2.47
C PHE A 48 -0.46 4.10 -3.56
N PHE A 49 0.12 4.05 -4.76
CA PHE A 49 -0.35 4.76 -5.94
C PHE A 49 -1.24 3.86 -6.79
N MET A 50 -2.49 4.28 -6.98
CA MET A 50 -3.51 3.58 -7.75
C MET A 50 -3.76 4.29 -9.08
N LYS A 51 -3.52 3.57 -10.18
CA LYS A 51 -3.79 4.07 -11.55
C LYS A 51 -4.73 3.12 -12.27
N ASP A 52 -5.88 3.59 -12.74
CA ASP A 52 -6.92 2.72 -13.33
C ASP A 52 -7.23 1.51 -12.43
N PHE A 53 -7.21 1.70 -11.11
CA PHE A 53 -7.39 0.61 -10.16
C PHE A 53 -8.83 0.09 -10.23
N GLN A 54 -8.97 -1.23 -10.31
CA GLN A 54 -10.24 -1.94 -10.44
C GLN A 54 -10.56 -2.79 -9.21
N GLY A 55 -9.72 -2.75 -8.18
CA GLY A 55 -9.87 -3.53 -6.95
C GLY A 55 -9.00 -4.78 -6.93
N TRP A 56 -9.43 -5.77 -6.17
CA TRP A 56 -8.73 -7.04 -5.99
C TRP A 56 -9.47 -8.15 -6.74
N SER A 57 -8.72 -9.16 -7.20
CA SER A 57 -9.33 -10.47 -7.47
C SER A 57 -9.69 -11.14 -6.14
N ALA A 58 -10.61 -12.11 -6.16
CA ALA A 58 -11.03 -12.80 -4.93
C ALA A 58 -9.86 -13.42 -4.15
N ASP A 59 -8.88 -13.96 -4.86
CA ASP A 59 -7.67 -14.53 -4.24
C ASP A 59 -6.66 -13.45 -3.84
N GLY A 60 -6.54 -12.36 -4.62
CA GLY A 60 -5.72 -11.21 -4.25
C GLY A 60 -6.21 -10.54 -2.95
N LEU A 61 -7.52 -10.41 -2.78
CA LEU A 61 -8.12 -9.89 -1.55
C LEU A 61 -7.83 -10.80 -0.35
N TRP A 62 -7.80 -12.11 -0.56
CA TRP A 62 -7.47 -13.06 0.50
C TRP A 62 -6.01 -12.94 0.95
N GLU A 63 -5.08 -12.70 0.01
CA GLU A 63 -3.68 -12.42 0.36
C GLU A 63 -3.51 -11.05 1.04
N ASP A 64 -4.28 -10.04 0.63
CA ASP A 64 -4.31 -8.72 1.28
C ASP A 64 -4.71 -8.84 2.75
N ILE A 65 -5.82 -9.52 3.04
CA ILE A 65 -6.31 -9.75 4.40
C ILE A 65 -5.27 -10.49 5.26
N LYS A 66 -4.56 -11.47 4.70
CA LYS A 66 -3.49 -12.19 5.43
C LYS A 66 -2.33 -11.25 5.76
N PHE A 67 -1.91 -10.42 4.81
CA PHE A 67 -0.85 -9.45 5.01
C PHE A 67 -1.26 -8.47 6.10
N GLU A 68 -2.43 -7.84 5.96
CA GLU A 68 -2.98 -6.89 6.92
C GLU A 68 -3.16 -7.49 8.32
N SER A 69 -3.65 -8.73 8.43
CA SER A 69 -3.76 -9.41 9.73
C SER A 69 -2.42 -9.68 10.40
N LYS A 70 -1.34 -9.87 9.62
CA LYS A 70 -0.01 -10.17 10.15
C LYS A 70 0.81 -8.92 10.40
N HIS A 71 0.66 -7.90 9.55
CA HIS A 71 1.54 -6.76 9.44
C HIS A 71 0.86 -5.40 9.56
N GLY A 72 -0.47 -5.34 9.65
CA GLY A 72 -1.20 -4.08 9.74
C GLY A 72 -0.81 -3.23 10.95
N GLY A 73 -0.33 -3.87 12.03
CA GLY A 73 0.26 -3.21 13.21
C GLY A 73 1.71 -2.74 13.03
N ASP A 74 2.42 -3.26 12.03
CA ASP A 74 3.79 -2.84 11.69
C ASP A 74 3.77 -1.63 10.74
N ILE A 75 2.61 -1.24 10.20
CA ILE A 75 2.46 -0.06 9.34
C ILE A 75 2.35 1.19 10.20
N SER A 76 3.36 2.07 10.11
CA SER A 76 3.38 3.34 10.85
C SER A 76 2.66 4.46 10.10
N ARG A 77 2.81 4.50 8.78
CA ARG A 77 2.22 5.55 7.93
C ARG A 77 1.85 5.02 6.54
N LEU A 78 0.72 5.48 6.02
CA LEU A 78 0.19 5.06 4.72
C LEU A 78 -0.30 6.28 3.92
N ALA A 79 0.34 6.53 2.78
CA ALA A 79 -0.09 7.52 1.79
C ALA A 79 -0.81 6.80 0.65
N ILE A 80 -2.07 7.15 0.41
CA ILE A 80 -2.87 6.57 -0.67
C ILE A 80 -3.10 7.64 -1.72
N VAL A 81 -2.66 7.37 -2.94
CA VAL A 81 -2.77 8.30 -4.06
C VAL A 81 -3.65 7.65 -5.13
N GLY A 82 -4.80 8.24 -5.43
CA GLY A 82 -5.71 7.61 -6.39
C GLY A 82 -7.05 8.34 -6.54
N GLU A 83 -7.95 7.77 -7.31
CA GLU A 83 -9.24 8.40 -7.60
C GLU A 83 -10.18 8.43 -6.37
N LEU A 84 -11.00 9.48 -6.27
CA LEU A 84 -12.01 9.69 -5.22
C LEU A 84 -12.92 8.48 -4.94
N ARG A 85 -13.24 7.68 -5.97
CA ARG A 85 -14.09 6.48 -5.82
C ARG A 85 -13.52 5.42 -4.88
N TRP A 86 -12.19 5.35 -4.74
CA TRP A 86 -11.50 4.36 -3.90
C TRP A 86 -11.27 4.87 -2.48
N HIS A 87 -11.46 6.17 -2.22
CA HIS A 87 -11.19 6.76 -0.90
C HIS A 87 -12.07 6.16 0.19
N ALA A 88 -13.38 6.02 -0.05
CA ALA A 88 -14.30 5.48 0.95
C ALA A 88 -14.01 4.00 1.23
N GLY A 89 -13.84 3.19 0.17
CA GLY A 89 -13.56 1.77 0.30
C GLY A 89 -12.23 1.49 1.01
N MET A 90 -11.20 2.29 0.73
CA MET A 90 -9.91 2.15 1.40
C MET A 90 -9.93 2.70 2.83
N ALA A 91 -10.71 3.75 3.11
CA ALA A 91 -10.78 4.31 4.46
C ALA A 91 -11.32 3.29 5.46
N GLU A 92 -12.31 2.48 5.06
CA GLU A 92 -12.84 1.42 5.91
C GLU A 92 -11.84 0.28 6.12
N VAL A 93 -11.17 -0.17 5.06
CA VAL A 93 -10.13 -1.22 5.12
C VAL A 93 -8.94 -0.77 6.00
N CYS A 94 -8.44 0.44 5.78
CA CYS A 94 -7.33 0.93 6.60
C CYS A 94 -7.73 1.10 8.07
N ASN A 95 -8.94 1.61 8.36
CA ASN A 95 -9.39 1.79 9.74
C ASN A 95 -9.61 0.47 10.50
N MET A 96 -9.91 -0.62 9.80
CA MET A 96 -10.10 -1.93 10.44
C MET A 96 -8.79 -2.72 10.62
N PHE A 97 -7.79 -2.49 9.78
CA PHE A 97 -6.57 -3.31 9.75
C PHE A 97 -5.29 -2.61 10.19
N THR A 98 -5.23 -1.28 10.18
CA THR A 98 -4.01 -0.56 10.56
C THR A 98 -4.26 0.57 11.54
N SER A 99 -3.31 0.73 12.48
CA SER A 99 -3.23 1.93 13.33
C SER A 99 -2.36 3.04 12.69
N ALA A 100 -1.97 2.86 11.43
CA ALA A 100 -1.14 3.80 10.69
C ALA A 100 -1.80 5.17 10.61
N THR A 101 -0.96 6.20 10.53
CA THR A 101 -1.43 7.50 10.07
C THR A 101 -1.69 7.42 8.56
N VAL A 102 -2.96 7.45 8.17
CA VAL A 102 -3.38 7.34 6.76
C VAL A 102 -3.69 8.72 6.19
N LYS A 103 -3.20 8.99 4.97
CA LYS A 103 -3.57 10.20 4.22
C LYS A 103 -3.84 9.90 2.76
N TYR A 104 -4.91 10.49 2.25
CA TYR A 104 -5.32 10.38 0.85
C TYR A 104 -4.88 11.59 0.04
N PHE A 105 -4.53 11.35 -1.22
CA PHE A 105 -4.09 12.36 -2.19
C PHE A 105 -4.74 12.08 -3.54
N ASP A 106 -4.98 13.14 -4.31
CA ASP A 106 -5.44 13.03 -5.69
C ASP A 106 -4.35 12.43 -6.60
N PRO A 107 -4.71 11.83 -7.75
CA PRO A 107 -3.74 11.21 -8.66
C PRO A 107 -2.65 12.18 -9.17
N GLY A 108 -2.95 13.48 -9.20
CA GLY A 108 -2.01 14.54 -9.60
C GLY A 108 -1.02 14.95 -8.50
N ASP A 109 -1.24 14.53 -7.25
CA ASP A 109 -0.48 14.94 -6.07
C ASP A 109 0.52 13.87 -5.60
N LEU A 110 0.96 12.98 -6.51
CA LEU A 110 1.93 11.91 -6.18
C LEU A 110 3.21 12.46 -5.55
N GLU A 111 3.75 13.58 -6.04
CA GLU A 111 4.96 14.18 -5.48
C GLU A 111 4.71 14.69 -4.05
N VAL A 112 3.56 15.31 -3.80
CA VAL A 112 3.16 15.78 -2.46
C VAL A 112 3.01 14.60 -1.49
N ALA A 113 2.48 13.48 -1.97
CA ALA A 113 2.36 12.26 -1.19
C ALA A 113 3.74 11.67 -0.81
N ARG A 114 4.70 11.68 -1.76
CA ARG A 114 6.10 11.27 -1.51
C ARG A 114 6.77 12.15 -0.47
N GLU A 115 6.61 13.47 -0.56
CA GLU A 115 7.15 14.39 0.44
C GLU A 115 6.55 14.14 1.82
N TRP A 116 5.23 13.92 1.89
CA TRP A 116 4.53 13.69 3.15
C TRP A 116 4.90 12.36 3.82
N ILE A 117 5.03 11.27 3.05
CA ILE A 117 5.40 9.96 3.60
C ILE A 117 6.88 9.95 4.04
N ALA A 118 7.74 10.66 3.31
CA ALA A 118 9.16 10.80 3.65
C ALA A 118 9.39 11.66 4.89
N ALA A 119 8.53 12.66 5.13
CA ALA A 119 8.62 13.57 6.27
C ALA A 119 8.13 12.99 7.61
N ASP A 120 7.83 11.69 7.69
CA ASP A 120 7.50 11.03 8.95
C ASP A 120 8.71 11.06 9.91
N PRO A 121 8.62 11.73 11.07
CA PRO A 121 9.67 11.64 12.07
C PRO A 121 9.67 10.22 12.66
N LYS A 122 10.73 9.46 12.37
CA LYS A 122 11.01 8.14 12.94
C LYS A 122 10.94 8.14 14.47
#